data_AF-A0A9Q8L8G9-F1
#
_entry.id   AF-A0A9Q8L8G9-F1
#
_cell.length_a   1.000
_cell.length_b   1.000
_cell.length_c   1.000
_cell.angle_alpha   90.00
_cell.angle_beta   90.00
_cell.angle_gamma   90.00
#
_symmetry.space_group_name_H-M   'P 1'
#
loop_
_entity.id
_entity.type
_entity.pdbx_description
1 polymer ?
#
loop_
_entity_poly.entity_id
_entity_poly.type
_entity_poly.pdbx_seq_one_letter_code
_entity_poly.pdbx_strand_id
1 'polypeptide(L)' 'MCQFEVIHFHCGHAGRRLIKHCHFARNDPNHACFGAWQIKREWISANQICQQCGQQAMMRRAQQAQLRL' A
#
# COMPACT_ATOMS: atom_id res chain seq x y z
N MET A 1 17.86 -9.33 -3.50
CA MET A 1 17.03 -8.19 -3.93
C MET A 1 15.59 -8.37 -3.46
N CYS A 2 15.00 -7.29 -2.95
CA CYS A 2 13.61 -7.25 -2.53
C CYS A 2 12.70 -7.31 -3.78
N GLN A 3 11.58 -8.03 -3.69
CA GLN A 3 10.63 -8.14 -4.80
C GLN A 3 9.29 -7.57 -4.39
N PHE A 4 8.72 -6.77 -5.28
CA PHE A 4 7.45 -6.09 -5.05
C PHE A 4 6.44 -6.44 -6.13
N GLU A 5 5.19 -6.19 -5.83
CA GLU A 5 4.12 -6.06 -6.80
C GLU A 5 3.57 -4.64 -6.80
N VAL A 6 3.01 -4.23 -7.94
CA VAL A 6 2.27 -2.98 -8.07
C VAL A 6 0.78 -3.31 -8.16
N ILE A 7 -0.02 -2.58 -7.38
CA ILE A 7 -1.47 -2.71 -7.32
C ILE A 7 -2.05 -1.40 -7.80
N HIS A 8 -2.85 -1.44 -8.86
CA HIS A 8 -3.66 -0.31 -9.32
C HIS A 8 -5.03 -0.38 -8.67
N PHE A 9 -5.38 0.65 -7.90
CA PHE A 9 -6.64 0.73 -7.18
C PHE A 9 -7.70 1.46 -7.99
N HIS A 10 -8.97 1.18 -7.67
CA HIS A 10 -10.11 1.83 -8.33
C HIS A 10 -10.13 3.35 -8.16
N CYS A 11 -9.53 3.86 -7.09
CA CYS A 11 -9.39 5.30 -6.85
C CYS A 11 -8.33 6.00 -7.73
N GLY A 12 -7.73 5.30 -8.70
CA GLY A 12 -6.71 5.85 -9.61
C GLY A 12 -5.29 5.92 -9.04
N HIS A 13 -5.09 5.44 -7.80
CA HIS A 13 -3.77 5.39 -7.16
C HIS A 13 -3.10 4.04 -7.40
N ALA A 14 -1.77 4.03 -7.41
CA ALA A 14 -0.97 2.81 -7.41
C ALA A 14 -0.28 2.61 -6.05
N GLY A 15 -0.25 1.37 -5.56
CA GLY A 15 0.49 0.99 -4.35
C GLY A 15 1.51 -0.09 -4.64
N ARG A 16 2.63 -0.06 -3.91
CA ARG A 16 3.67 -1.07 -3.99
C ARG A 16 3.65 -1.95 -2.75
N ARG A 17 3.48 -3.27 -2.94
CA ARG A 17 3.50 -4.25 -1.83
C ARG A 17 4.73 -5.14 -1.93
N LEU A 18 5.45 -5.31 -0.83
CA LEU A 18 6.58 -6.23 -0.75
C LEU A 18 6.04 -7.67 -0.74
N ILE A 19 6.55 -8.51 -1.64
CA ILE A 19 6.17 -9.94 -1.76
C ILE A 19 7.32 -10.88 -1.42
N LYS A 20 8.56 -10.42 -1.50
CA LYS A 20 9.74 -11.20 -1.10
C LYS A 20 10.82 -10.32 -0.52
N HIS A 21 11.20 -10.62 0.72
CA HIS A 21 12.36 -10.02 1.38
C HIS A 21 13.67 -10.51 0.74
N CYS A 22 14.64 -9.60 0.59
CA CYS A 22 16.02 -9.95 0.26
C CYS A 22 16.66 -10.76 1.40
N HIS A 23 17.89 -11.27 1.21
CA HIS A 23 18.56 -12.06 2.25
C HIS A 23 18.75 -11.25 3.55
N PHE A 24 19.22 -10.01 3.45
CA PHE A 24 19.44 -9.14 4.61
C PHE A 24 18.13 -8.76 5.32
N ALA A 25 17.08 -8.43 4.57
CA ALA A 25 15.79 -8.01 5.10
C ALA A 25 15.00 -9.11 5.83
N ARG A 26 15.42 -10.38 5.73
CA ARG A 26 14.74 -11.49 6.42
C ARG A 26 15.00 -11.48 7.92
N ASN A 27 16.13 -10.92 8.35
CA ASN A 27 16.59 -10.97 9.73
C ASN A 27 16.52 -9.62 10.44
N ASP A 28 16.10 -8.56 9.75
CA ASP A 28 16.02 -7.21 10.29
C ASP A 28 14.64 -6.60 9.95
N PRO A 29 13.73 -6.48 10.93
CA PRO A 29 12.41 -5.88 10.74
C PRO A 29 12.46 -4.43 10.27
N ASN A 30 13.55 -3.71 10.55
CA ASN A 30 13.74 -2.31 10.18
C ASN A 30 14.61 -2.16 8.93
N HIS A 31 14.81 -3.25 8.18
CA HIS A 31 15.70 -3.24 7.02
C HIS A 31 15.21 -2.28 5.93
N ALA A 32 15.86 -1.14 5.82
CA ALA A 32 15.73 -0.25 4.69
C ALA A 32 16.50 -0.86 3.50
N CYS A 33 15.76 -1.51 2.58
CA CYS A 33 16.31 -2.15 1.39
C CYS A 33 16.80 -1.06 0.40
N PHE A 34 18.01 -0.53 0.61
CA PHE A 34 18.65 0.50 -0.25
C PHE A 34 19.27 -0.08 -1.53
N GLY A 35 19.40 -1.40 -1.61
CA GLY A 35 19.94 -2.10 -2.78
C GLY A 35 18.91 -2.31 -3.90
N ALA A 36 19.35 -2.99 -4.97
CA ALA A 36 18.50 -3.30 -6.12
C ALA A 36 17.21 -4.04 -5.71
N TRP A 37 16.10 -3.61 -6.31
CA TRP A 37 14.77 -4.19 -6.16
C TRP A 37 14.13 -4.40 -7.53
N GLN A 38 13.07 -5.20 -7.56
CA GLN A 38 12.36 -5.53 -8.81
C GLN A 38 10.86 -5.61 -8.60
N ILE A 39 10.09 -5.19 -9.61
CA ILE A 39 8.65 -5.43 -9.71
C ILE A 39 8.45 -6.79 -10.40
N LYS A 40 7.75 -7.70 -9.74
CA LYS A 40 7.47 -9.04 -10.27
C LYS A 40 6.17 -9.13 -11.04
N ARG A 41 5.19 -8.35 -10.63
CA ARG A 41 3.87 -8.32 -11.26
C ARG A 41 3.19 -7.00 -10.98
N GLU A 42 2.24 -6.70 -11.85
CA GLU A 42 1.38 -5.54 -11.78
C GLU A 42 -0.05 -6.01 -12.06
N TRP A 43 -1.00 -5.58 -11.25
CA TRP A 43 -2.40 -6.00 -11.39
C TRP A 43 -3.36 -4.94 -10.87
N ILE A 44 -4.61 -5.02 -11.31
CA ILE A 44 -5.68 -4.09 -10.96
C ILE A 44 -6.56 -4.72 -9.88
N SER A 45 -6.70 -4.04 -8.75
CA SER A 45 -7.66 -4.40 -7.70
C SER A 45 -8.95 -3.63 -7.92
N ALA A 46 -9.79 -4.14 -8.83
CA ALA A 46 -10.97 -3.44 -9.36
C ALA A 46 -11.96 -2.96 -8.28
N ASN A 47 -12.02 -3.64 -7.13
CA ASN A 47 -12.98 -3.36 -6.05
C ASN A 47 -12.33 -2.74 -4.81
N GLN A 48 -11.04 -2.40 -4.85
CA GLN A 48 -10.36 -1.81 -3.69
C GLN A 48 -9.91 -0.38 -3.96
N ILE A 49 -10.08 0.46 -2.94
CA ILE A 49 -9.48 1.79 -2.85
C ILE A 49 -8.17 1.71 -2.08
N CYS A 50 -7.26 2.65 -2.32
CA CYS A 50 -6.01 2.70 -1.55
C CYS A 50 -6.28 3.07 -0.08
N GLN A 51 -5.34 2.70 0.80
CA GLN A 51 -5.43 2.96 2.24
C GLN A 51 -5.66 4.44 2.55
N GLN A 52 -4.99 5.35 1.84
CA GLN A 52 -5.13 6.79 2.05
C GLN A 52 -6.54 7.29 1.72
N CYS A 53 -7.10 6.90 0.57
CA CYS A 53 -8.48 7.24 0.22
C CYS A 53 -9.48 6.64 1.21
N GLY A 54 -9.25 5.40 1.67
CA GLY A 54 -10.05 4.76 2.70
C GLY A 54 -10.06 5.54 4.02
N GLN A 55 -8.87 5.93 4.50
CA GLN A 55 -8.72 6.73 5.73
C GLN A 55 -9.39 8.11 5.59
N GLN A 56 -9.23 8.79 4.45
CA GLN A 56 -9.90 10.07 4.20
C GLN A 56 -11.43 9.93 4.21
N ALA A 57 -11.97 8.88 3.60
CA ALA A 57 -13.40 8.61 3.61
C ALA A 57 -13.92 8.36 5.04
N MET A 58 -13.16 7.61 5.85
CA MET A 58 -13.49 7.38 7.27
C MET A 58 -13.48 8.69 8.08
N MET A 59 -12.44 9.52 7.93
CA MET A 59 -12.34 10.81 8.63
C MET A 59 -13.49 11.75 8.26
N ARG A 60 -13.85 11.85 6.98
CA ARG A 60 -15.00 12.67 6.53
C ARG A 60 -16.32 12.20 7.14
N ARG A 61 -16.54 10.88 7.20
CA ARG A 61 -17.74 10.30 7.83
C ARG A 61 -17.79 10.59 9.34
N ALA A 62 -16.66 10.47 10.03
CA ALA A 62 -16.57 10.79 11.45
C ALA A 62 -16.86 12.28 11.73
N GLN A 63 -16.31 13.19 10.93
CA GLN A 63 -16.59 14.62 11.03
C GLN A 63 -18.07 14.95 10.81
N GLN A 64 -18.70 14.35 9.79
CA GLN A 64 -20.13 14.54 9.53
C GLN A 64 -21.03 14.01 10.66
N ALA A 65 -20.63 12.92 11.32
CA ALA A 65 -21.36 12.40 12.47
C ALA A 65 -21.29 13.33 13.69
N GLN A 66 -20.13 13.95 13.93
CA GLN A 66 -19.93 14.90 15.03
C GLN A 66 -20.72 16.20 14.84
N LEU A 67 -20.86 16.67 13.60
CA LEU A 67 -21.63 17.90 13.27
C LEU A 67 -23.15 17.72 13.33
N ARG A 68 -23.65 16.49 13.48
CA ARG A 68 -25.09 16.17 13.57
C ARG A 68 -25.59 15.98 15.01
N LEU A 69 -24.71 16.16 16.00
CA LEU A 69 -25.01 16.16 17.43
C LEU A 69 -25.09 17.62 17.92
#